data_AF-A0AA88H156-F1
#
_entry.id   AF-A0AA88H156-F1
#
_cell.length_a   1.000
_cell.length_b   1.000
_cell.length_c   1.000
_cell.angle_alpha   90.00
_cell.angle_beta   90.00
_cell.angle_gamma   90.00
#
_symmetry.space_group_name_H-M   'P 1'
#
loop_
_entity.id
_entity.type
_entity.pdbx_description
1 polymer ?
#
loop_
_entity_poly.entity_id
_entity_poly.type
_entity_poly.pdbx_seq_one_letter_code
_entity_poly.pdbx_strand_id
1 'polypeptide(L)'
;MQLGTALMAPRSVLVLLFITLILLVLELEAQTDYTITSFSSEVSFGTETLYSCSVHVVENVEYAFHGSYSTVSRAVPYGVADDIPSSLVKVEVLTPNYNVSSTSIDPKKFSFDIVSTFYPATPSGVTTTIKIRRSYIAKGPVTRDDKQHNVVTYYYKEACDVSNLNVSFVFDSSLNLNSNNLTAMSGGLVYGTTVMFYKSFSSSNDEFIPYVTFPIRSQFSSCAAPTTLVALILVIVACVLAVVTTAVIINVAYIKIFLKVGEKASEGRNLLEH
;
A
#
# COMPACT_ATOMS: atom_id res chain seq x y z
N MET A 1 -63.48 -32.16 45.46
CA MET A 1 -62.67 -32.14 44.22
C MET A 1 -61.81 -30.90 44.25
N GLN A 2 -60.53 -31.05 44.63
CA GLN A 2 -59.55 -29.96 44.63
C GLN A 2 -58.85 -29.95 43.27
N LEU A 3 -59.03 -28.87 42.52
CA LEU A 3 -58.31 -28.61 41.27
C LEU A 3 -57.07 -27.77 41.61
N GLY A 4 -55.95 -28.45 41.84
CA GLY A 4 -54.66 -27.79 42.05
C GLY A 4 -54.08 -27.36 40.71
N THR A 5 -54.18 -26.08 40.37
CA THR A 5 -53.43 -25.49 39.25
C THR A 5 -52.03 -25.15 39.74
N ALA A 6 -51.07 -26.01 39.41
CA ALA A 6 -49.65 -25.78 39.62
C ALA A 6 -49.19 -24.57 38.79
N LEU A 7 -48.78 -23.51 39.48
CA LEU A 7 -48.20 -22.30 38.91
C LEU A 7 -46.76 -22.59 38.44
N MET A 8 -46.61 -23.30 37.32
CA MET A 8 -45.33 -23.52 36.66
C MET A 8 -45.06 -22.39 35.65
N ALA A 9 -44.52 -21.25 36.09
CA ALA A 9 -43.85 -20.30 35.18
C ALA A 9 -42.91 -19.26 35.83
N PRO A 10 -41.87 -19.63 36.60
CA PRO A 10 -40.77 -18.68 36.89
C PRO A 10 -39.52 -18.89 36.01
N ARG A 11 -39.31 -20.09 35.45
CA ARG A 11 -38.06 -20.41 34.73
C ARG A 11 -38.02 -19.84 33.31
N SER A 12 -39.14 -19.86 32.60
CA SER A 12 -39.23 -19.39 31.21
C SER A 12 -39.01 -17.88 31.10
N VAL A 13 -39.52 -17.11 32.06
CA VAL A 13 -39.36 -15.65 32.12
C VAL A 13 -37.89 -15.28 32.39
N LEU A 14 -37.23 -16.01 33.28
CA LEU A 14 -35.82 -15.81 33.62
C LEU A 14 -34.89 -16.08 32.43
N VAL A 15 -35.17 -17.15 31.66
CA VAL A 15 -34.40 -17.48 30.46
C VAL A 15 -34.60 -16.43 29.36
N LEU A 16 -35.84 -15.97 29.16
CA LEU A 16 -36.14 -14.94 28.16
C LEU A 16 -35.42 -13.62 28.50
N LEU A 17 -35.40 -13.24 29.77
CA LEU A 17 -34.76 -12.02 30.27
C LEU A 17 -33.23 -12.09 30.19
N PHE A 18 -32.66 -13.29 30.40
CA PHE A 18 -31.22 -13.52 30.24
C PHE A 18 -30.80 -13.46 28.76
N ILE A 19 -31.62 -13.99 27.85
CA ILE A 19 -31.38 -13.93 26.40
C ILE A 19 -31.47 -12.48 25.90
N THR A 20 -32.47 -11.70 26.31
CA THR A 20 -32.53 -10.27 25.95
C THR A 20 -31.38 -9.47 26.54
N LEU A 21 -30.93 -9.75 27.76
CA LEU A 21 -29.76 -9.11 28.35
C LEU A 21 -28.48 -9.43 27.56
N ILE A 22 -28.29 -10.69 27.13
CA ILE A 22 -27.16 -11.08 26.28
C ILE A 22 -27.23 -10.38 24.93
N LEU A 23 -28.40 -10.30 24.30
CA LEU A 23 -28.59 -9.60 23.02
C LEU A 23 -28.31 -8.09 23.15
N LEU A 24 -28.75 -7.45 24.24
CA LEU A 24 -28.46 -6.05 24.55
C LEU A 24 -26.97 -5.78 24.84
N VAL A 25 -26.26 -6.75 25.42
CA VAL A 25 -24.81 -6.64 25.67
C VAL A 25 -24.01 -6.93 24.39
N LEU A 26 -24.53 -7.75 23.47
CA LEU A 26 -23.93 -8.01 22.16
C LEU A 26 -24.10 -6.83 21.19
N GLU A 27 -25.19 -6.06 21.28
CA GLU A 27 -25.37 -4.80 20.53
C GLU A 27 -24.50 -3.65 21.05
N LEU A 28 -23.80 -3.86 22.18
CA LEU A 28 -22.70 -2.99 22.62
C LEU A 28 -21.37 -3.35 21.94
N GLU A 29 -21.41 -3.89 20.72
CA GLU A 29 -20.28 -3.80 19.82
C GLU A 29 -19.89 -2.33 19.71
N ALA A 30 -18.67 -2.00 20.14
CA ALA A 30 -18.11 -0.67 19.96
C ALA A 30 -18.15 -0.36 18.47
N GLN A 31 -19.18 0.38 18.04
CA GLN A 31 -19.31 0.90 16.69
C GLN A 31 -18.07 1.76 16.47
N THR A 32 -17.12 1.20 15.73
CA THR A 32 -15.87 1.87 15.34
C THR A 32 -15.98 2.14 13.85
N ASP A 33 -16.76 3.18 13.53
CA ASP A 33 -16.76 3.79 12.21
C ASP A 33 -16.12 5.19 12.24
N TYR A 34 -15.55 5.58 11.11
CA TYR A 34 -14.96 6.89 10.94
C TYR A 34 -15.23 7.40 9.54
N THR A 35 -15.22 8.72 9.37
CA THR A 35 -15.23 9.36 8.06
C THR A 35 -14.09 10.35 7.96
N ILE A 36 -13.67 10.66 6.74
CA ILE A 36 -12.70 11.72 6.48
C ILE A 36 -13.46 12.90 5.87
N THR A 37 -13.54 14.00 6.61
CA THR A 37 -14.27 15.21 6.18
C THR A 37 -13.45 16.09 5.24
N SER A 38 -12.12 15.98 5.31
CA SER A 38 -11.18 16.68 4.46
C SER A 38 -9.85 15.94 4.38
N PHE A 39 -9.33 15.80 3.16
CA PHE A 39 -7.99 15.27 2.92
C PHE A 39 -7.28 16.16 1.91
N SER A 40 -6.19 16.81 2.32
CA SER A 40 -5.32 17.55 1.42
C SER A 40 -3.93 16.93 1.41
N SER A 41 -3.33 16.82 0.23
CA SER A 41 -1.94 16.39 0.06
C SER A 41 -1.19 17.33 -0.86
N GLU A 42 0.02 17.68 -0.45
CA GLU A 42 0.99 18.39 -1.25
C GLU A 42 2.17 17.47 -1.51
N VAL A 43 2.45 17.22 -2.79
CA VAL A 43 3.59 16.44 -3.27
C VAL A 43 4.59 17.42 -3.89
N SER A 44 5.70 17.64 -3.22
CA SER A 44 6.65 18.71 -3.55
C SER A 44 7.94 18.18 -4.16
N PHE A 45 8.41 18.88 -5.19
CA PHE A 45 9.63 18.63 -5.94
C PHE A 45 10.53 19.85 -5.85
N GLY A 46 11.78 19.69 -5.45
CA GLY A 46 12.72 20.80 -5.41
C GLY A 46 14.18 20.39 -5.24
N THR A 47 15.00 21.34 -4.79
CA THR A 47 16.46 21.20 -4.67
C THR A 47 16.92 20.02 -3.84
N GLU A 48 16.23 19.71 -2.75
CA GLU A 48 16.53 18.55 -1.89
C GLU A 48 16.25 17.21 -2.57
N THR A 49 15.42 17.21 -3.61
CA THR A 49 15.08 16.05 -4.41
C THR A 49 15.82 16.01 -5.75
N LEU A 50 16.57 17.06 -6.11
CA LEU A 50 17.42 17.07 -7.31
C LEU A 50 18.38 15.89 -7.25
N TYR A 51 18.47 15.13 -8.34
CA TYR A 51 19.25 13.88 -8.43
C TYR A 51 18.72 12.69 -7.60
N SER A 52 17.55 12.79 -6.96
CA SER A 52 16.85 11.67 -6.33
C SER A 52 15.49 11.43 -6.99
N CYS A 53 14.98 10.20 -6.97
CA CYS A 53 13.58 9.91 -7.34
C CYS A 53 12.64 9.95 -6.13
N SER A 54 12.97 10.81 -5.16
CA SER A 54 12.18 10.98 -3.95
C SER A 54 11.29 12.21 -4.06
N VAL A 55 10.19 12.21 -3.34
CA VAL A 55 9.29 13.36 -3.20
C VAL A 55 9.02 13.60 -1.73
N HIS A 56 8.82 14.87 -1.39
CA HIS A 56 8.32 15.24 -0.07
C HIS A 56 6.80 15.32 -0.12
N VAL A 57 6.12 14.61 0.79
CA VAL A 57 4.67 14.59 0.87
C VAL A 57 4.22 15.18 2.19
N VAL A 58 3.30 16.15 2.13
CA VAL A 58 2.61 16.70 3.30
C VAL A 58 1.12 16.45 3.16
N GLU A 59 0.55 15.67 4.06
CA GLU A 59 -0.87 15.36 4.10
C GLU A 59 -1.52 16.01 5.32
N ASN A 60 -2.66 16.67 5.15
CA ASN A 60 -3.51 17.12 6.26
C ASN A 60 -4.85 16.39 6.14
N VAL A 61 -5.22 15.67 7.20
CA VAL A 61 -6.42 14.84 7.23
C VAL A 61 -7.26 15.20 8.44
N GLU A 62 -8.55 15.41 8.23
CA GLU A 62 -9.54 15.59 9.28
C GLU A 62 -10.40 14.32 9.36
N TYR A 63 -10.22 13.56 10.44
CA TYR A 63 -11.02 12.38 10.76
C TYR A 63 -12.16 12.76 11.68
N ALA A 64 -13.36 12.23 11.43
CA ALA A 64 -14.47 12.22 12.37
C ALA A 64 -14.67 10.79 12.86
N PHE A 65 -14.12 10.48 14.04
CA PHE A 65 -14.20 9.16 14.67
C PHE A 65 -15.49 9.02 15.45
N HIS A 66 -16.25 7.95 15.21
CA HIS A 66 -17.38 7.54 16.02
C HIS A 66 -16.93 6.34 16.84
N GLY A 67 -16.65 6.55 18.14
CA GLY A 67 -16.13 5.50 19.01
C GLY A 67 -14.68 5.72 19.45
N SER A 68 -14.07 4.68 20.02
CA SER A 68 -12.73 4.77 20.60
C SER A 68 -11.64 4.31 19.64
N TYR A 69 -10.79 5.25 19.27
CA TYR A 69 -9.65 5.08 18.38
C TYR A 69 -8.39 5.58 19.09
N SER A 70 -7.32 4.82 18.98
CA SER A 70 -5.98 5.22 19.42
C SER A 70 -4.98 5.26 18.27
N THR A 71 -5.35 4.74 17.10
CA THR A 71 -4.41 4.48 16.02
C THR A 71 -5.04 4.79 14.68
N VAL A 72 -4.27 5.43 13.80
CA VAL A 72 -4.56 5.58 12.37
C VAL A 72 -3.44 4.95 11.57
N SER A 73 -3.78 4.44 10.38
CA SER A 73 -2.80 3.91 9.42
C SER A 73 -3.02 4.54 8.06
N ARG A 74 -1.93 4.84 7.35
CA ARG A 74 -1.94 5.27 5.95
C ARG A 74 -1.11 4.29 5.13
N ALA A 75 -1.75 3.60 4.19
CA ALA A 75 -1.06 2.68 3.28
C ALA A 75 -0.51 3.38 2.03
N VAL A 76 0.80 3.30 1.79
CA VAL A 76 1.45 3.76 0.57
C VAL A 76 1.88 2.53 -0.25
N PRO A 77 1.25 2.24 -1.40
CA PRO A 77 1.56 1.05 -2.19
C PRO A 77 3.00 1.03 -2.73
N TYR A 78 3.56 -0.18 -2.89
CA TYR A 78 4.88 -0.34 -3.52
C TYR A 78 4.94 0.09 -4.99
N GLY A 79 3.78 0.17 -5.66
CA GLY A 79 3.69 0.76 -7.00
C GLY A 79 3.85 2.29 -7.04
N VAL A 80 3.88 2.94 -5.86
CA VAL A 80 4.11 4.38 -5.72
C VAL A 80 5.42 4.66 -5.04
N ALA A 81 5.74 3.98 -3.94
CA ALA A 81 6.99 4.19 -3.22
C ALA A 81 7.73 2.87 -2.99
N ASP A 82 9.02 2.85 -3.35
CA ASP A 82 9.95 1.74 -3.12
C ASP A 82 10.49 1.75 -1.68
N ASP A 83 10.54 2.92 -1.04
CA ASP A 83 11.03 3.08 0.33
C ASP A 83 10.45 4.35 0.99
N ILE A 84 10.17 4.25 2.30
CA ILE A 84 9.78 5.37 3.17
C ILE A 84 10.63 5.28 4.44
N PRO A 85 11.74 6.03 4.54
CA PRO A 85 12.60 6.00 5.72
C PRO A 85 11.84 6.50 6.94
N SER A 86 11.74 5.66 7.98
CA SER A 86 11.03 6.00 9.22
C SER A 86 11.57 7.26 9.92
N SER A 87 12.86 7.54 9.79
CA SER A 87 13.50 8.76 10.33
C SER A 87 13.06 10.05 9.64
N LEU A 88 12.46 9.96 8.45
CA LEU A 88 11.99 11.10 7.66
C LEU A 88 10.46 11.25 7.72
N VAL A 89 9.80 10.50 8.60
CA VAL A 89 8.35 10.56 8.82
C VAL A 89 8.08 11.36 10.07
N LYS A 90 7.26 12.40 9.95
CA LYS A 90 6.80 13.25 11.04
C LYS A 90 5.28 13.30 11.04
N VAL A 91 4.69 13.05 12.20
CA VAL A 91 3.24 13.12 12.38
C VAL A 91 2.93 14.05 13.53
N GLU A 92 2.00 14.98 13.30
CA GLU A 92 1.56 15.97 14.26
C GLU A 92 0.04 15.91 14.35
N VAL A 93 -0.49 15.93 15.58
CA VAL A 93 -1.93 16.13 15.80
C VAL A 93 -2.17 17.62 15.99
N LEU A 94 -3.00 18.20 15.14
CA LEU A 94 -3.35 19.62 15.17
C LEU A 94 -4.54 19.91 16.09
N THR A 95 -5.28 18.87 16.49
CA THR A 95 -6.37 18.99 17.46
C THR A 95 -5.80 19.13 18.89
N PRO A 96 -6.22 20.15 19.66
CA PRO A 96 -5.78 20.33 21.05
C PRO A 96 -6.05 19.10 21.92
N ASN A 97 -5.20 18.88 22.93
CA ASN A 97 -5.27 17.79 23.91
C ASN A 97 -4.98 16.39 23.36
N TYR A 98 -4.70 16.23 22.07
CA TYR A 98 -4.21 14.99 21.49
C TYR A 98 -2.75 15.15 21.07
N ASN A 99 -1.95 14.12 21.27
CA ASN A 99 -0.56 14.07 20.84
C ASN A 99 -0.26 12.73 20.18
N VAL A 100 0.72 12.70 19.28
CA VAL A 100 1.27 11.44 18.77
C VAL A 100 2.12 10.80 19.87
N SER A 101 1.77 9.58 20.28
CA SER A 101 2.55 8.80 21.24
C SER A 101 3.63 7.96 20.53
N SER A 102 3.34 7.47 19.33
CA SER A 102 4.30 6.74 18.50
C SER A 102 3.97 6.84 17.02
N THR A 103 4.98 6.66 16.18
CA THR A 103 4.81 6.48 14.74
C THR A 103 5.77 5.39 14.28
N SER A 104 5.28 4.46 13.46
CA SER A 104 6.07 3.40 12.84
C SER A 104 5.79 3.32 11.34
N ILE A 105 6.73 2.71 10.62
CA ILE A 105 6.55 2.31 9.22
C ILE A 105 6.56 0.78 9.20
N ASP A 106 5.41 0.21 8.89
CA ASP A 106 5.20 -1.22 8.90
C ASP A 106 5.12 -1.72 7.44
N PRO A 107 6.13 -2.47 6.94
CA PRO A 107 6.02 -3.08 5.62
C PRO A 107 4.95 -4.18 5.64
N LYS A 108 4.01 -4.11 4.70
CA LYS A 108 2.96 -5.12 4.46
C LYS A 108 3.18 -5.85 3.15
N LYS A 109 2.24 -6.70 2.75
CA LYS A 109 2.34 -7.48 1.51
C LYS A 109 2.45 -6.61 0.25
N PHE A 110 1.80 -5.44 0.24
CA PHE A 110 1.67 -4.60 -0.96
C PHE A 110 1.90 -3.10 -0.71
N SER A 111 2.24 -2.70 0.51
CA SER A 111 2.35 -1.29 0.93
C SER A 111 3.34 -1.11 2.07
N PHE A 112 3.81 0.12 2.23
CA PHE A 112 4.30 0.63 3.51
C PHE A 112 3.14 1.28 4.25
N ASP A 113 2.86 0.84 5.47
CA ASP A 113 1.84 1.44 6.31
C ASP A 113 2.50 2.43 7.28
N ILE A 114 2.13 3.70 7.18
CA ILE A 114 2.49 4.72 8.17
C ILE A 114 1.47 4.65 9.29
N VAL A 115 1.85 4.03 10.40
CA VAL A 115 0.98 3.82 11.56
C VAL A 115 1.31 4.86 12.61
N SER A 116 0.30 5.60 13.07
CA SER A 116 0.45 6.60 14.13
C SER A 116 -0.52 6.29 15.26
N THR A 117 0.04 6.16 16.46
CA THR A 117 -0.76 6.05 17.69
C THR A 117 -0.84 7.42 18.34
N PHE A 118 -2.02 7.81 18.77
CA PHE A 118 -2.27 9.06 19.46
C PHE A 118 -2.78 8.81 20.88
N TYR A 119 -2.50 9.78 21.76
CA TYR A 119 -2.93 9.78 23.15
C TYR A 119 -3.53 11.15 23.52
N PRO A 120 -4.64 11.19 24.27
CA PRO A 120 -5.46 10.03 24.66
C PRO A 120 -6.16 9.40 23.44
N ALA A 121 -6.71 8.19 23.61
CA ALA A 121 -7.64 7.64 22.62
C ALA A 121 -8.93 8.47 22.58
N THR A 122 -9.64 8.48 21.45
CA THR A 122 -10.96 9.11 21.41
C THR A 122 -11.92 8.41 22.38
N PRO A 123 -12.82 9.16 23.03
CA PRO A 123 -13.82 8.59 23.91
C PRO A 123 -14.87 7.76 23.16
N SER A 124 -15.33 6.66 23.75
CA SER A 124 -16.45 5.87 23.24
C SER A 124 -17.76 6.66 23.30
N GLY A 125 -18.67 6.39 22.35
CA GLY A 125 -20.06 6.89 22.39
C GLY A 125 -20.26 8.35 21.96
N VAL A 126 -19.21 9.03 21.47
CA VAL A 126 -19.30 10.37 20.88
C VAL A 126 -18.46 10.49 19.61
N THR A 127 -18.83 11.42 18.72
CA THR A 127 -18.02 11.77 17.56
C THR A 127 -16.87 12.69 17.99
N THR A 128 -15.64 12.32 17.67
CA THR A 128 -14.46 13.14 17.93
C THR A 128 -13.74 13.47 16.63
N THR A 129 -13.56 14.77 16.37
CA THR A 129 -12.79 15.23 15.20
C THR A 129 -11.31 15.38 15.53
N ILE A 130 -10.45 14.65 14.83
CA ILE A 130 -8.99 14.76 14.94
C ILE A 130 -8.40 15.22 13.61
N LYS A 131 -7.62 16.30 13.65
CA LYS A 131 -6.81 16.81 12.54
C LYS A 131 -5.38 16.30 12.69
N ILE A 132 -4.87 15.65 11.66
CA ILE A 132 -3.52 15.09 11.63
C ILE A 132 -2.77 15.65 10.43
N ARG A 133 -1.56 16.14 10.67
CA ARG A 133 -0.59 16.49 9.63
C ARG A 133 0.51 15.43 9.57
N ARG A 134 0.71 14.84 8.40
CA ARG A 134 1.74 13.83 8.14
C ARG A 134 2.72 14.38 7.10
N SER A 135 4.00 14.38 7.41
CA SER A 135 5.08 14.80 6.52
C SER A 135 6.03 13.62 6.34
N TYR A 136 6.32 13.22 5.10
CA TYR A 136 7.26 12.11 4.84
C TYR A 136 7.98 12.26 3.51
N ILE A 137 9.10 11.56 3.37
CA ILE A 137 9.83 11.43 2.10
C ILE A 137 9.59 10.03 1.55
N ALA A 138 9.06 9.95 0.33
CA ALA A 138 8.83 8.71 -0.39
C ALA A 138 9.80 8.62 -1.57
N LYS A 139 10.57 7.52 -1.66
CA LYS A 139 11.43 7.20 -2.81
C LYS A 139 10.66 6.32 -3.80
N GLY A 140 10.74 6.56 -5.10
CA GLY A 140 9.98 5.76 -6.08
C GLY A 140 8.93 6.52 -6.91
N PRO A 141 8.21 7.54 -6.39
CA PRO A 141 7.04 8.08 -7.08
C PRO A 141 7.30 8.68 -8.46
N VAL A 142 8.56 9.03 -8.76
CA VAL A 142 8.99 9.54 -10.06
C VAL A 142 9.50 8.39 -10.93
N THR A 143 8.69 8.01 -11.91
CA THR A 143 8.97 6.96 -12.91
C THR A 143 9.12 7.55 -14.31
N ARG A 144 9.38 6.71 -15.32
CA ARG A 144 9.36 7.11 -16.74
C ARG A 144 8.19 6.44 -17.48
N ASP A 145 7.52 7.20 -18.34
CA ASP A 145 6.55 6.64 -19.28
C ASP A 145 7.21 6.06 -20.55
N ASP A 146 6.41 5.42 -21.39
CA ASP A 146 6.85 4.82 -22.68
C ASP A 146 7.40 5.87 -23.66
N LYS A 147 7.05 7.14 -23.48
CA LYS A 147 7.47 8.27 -24.32
C LYS A 147 8.71 8.98 -23.77
N GLN A 148 9.37 8.42 -22.75
CA GLN A 148 10.52 9.04 -22.09
C GLN A 148 10.18 10.43 -21.51
N HIS A 149 9.05 10.56 -20.84
CA HIS A 149 8.78 11.64 -19.90
C HIS A 149 8.91 11.14 -18.47
N ASN A 150 9.18 12.04 -17.55
CA ASN A 150 9.03 11.74 -16.13
C ASN A 150 7.55 11.79 -15.77
N VAL A 151 7.09 10.82 -15.00
CA VAL A 151 5.75 10.78 -14.42
C VAL A 151 5.90 10.73 -12.93
N VAL A 152 5.23 11.65 -12.24
CA VAL A 152 5.05 11.53 -10.80
C VAL A 152 3.61 11.19 -10.47
N THR A 153 3.46 10.18 -9.61
CA THR A 153 2.18 9.63 -9.22
C THR A 153 1.98 9.78 -7.72
N TYR A 154 0.76 10.09 -7.32
CA TYR A 154 0.30 9.97 -5.95
C TYR A 154 -0.82 8.91 -5.88
N TYR A 155 -1.07 8.35 -4.71
CA TYR A 155 -2.11 7.34 -4.53
C TYR A 155 -2.88 7.59 -3.25
N TYR A 156 -4.20 7.52 -3.34
CA TYR A 156 -5.10 7.59 -2.21
C TYR A 156 -6.18 6.51 -2.30
N LYS A 157 -6.42 5.83 -1.17
CA LYS A 157 -7.50 4.87 -0.95
C LYS A 157 -7.74 4.74 0.55
N GLU A 158 -8.99 4.77 0.96
CA GLU A 158 -9.40 4.65 2.36
C GLU A 158 -10.60 3.71 2.51
N ALA A 159 -10.75 3.09 3.68
CA ALA A 159 -11.87 2.18 3.95
C ALA A 159 -13.17 2.91 4.31
N CYS A 160 -13.17 4.25 4.28
CA CYS A 160 -14.33 5.09 4.60
C CYS A 160 -14.60 6.11 3.48
N ASP A 161 -15.76 6.75 3.56
CA ASP A 161 -16.11 7.86 2.68
C ASP A 161 -15.29 9.11 3.02
N VAL A 162 -14.97 9.86 1.97
CA VAL A 162 -14.05 11.00 2.02
C VAL A 162 -14.72 12.18 1.37
N SER A 163 -14.87 13.25 2.13
CA SER A 163 -15.27 14.56 1.62
C SER A 163 -14.04 15.40 1.32
N ASN A 164 -14.11 16.21 0.27
CA ASN A 164 -13.07 17.20 -0.07
C ASN A 164 -11.65 16.61 -0.15
N LEU A 165 -11.42 15.78 -1.15
CA LEU A 165 -10.10 15.25 -1.46
C LEU A 165 -9.38 16.22 -2.42
N ASN A 166 -8.24 16.75 -1.98
CA ASN A 166 -7.39 17.64 -2.77
C ASN A 166 -5.96 17.12 -2.81
N VAL A 167 -5.36 17.09 -4.01
CA VAL A 167 -3.95 16.73 -4.20
C VAL A 167 -3.29 17.79 -5.07
N SER A 168 -2.21 18.37 -4.60
CA SER A 168 -1.36 19.29 -5.36
C SER A 168 0.02 18.68 -5.60
N PHE A 169 0.53 18.84 -6.81
CA PHE A 169 1.92 18.61 -7.17
C PHE A 169 2.59 19.98 -7.31
N VAL A 170 3.61 20.26 -6.50
CA VAL A 170 4.28 21.56 -6.45
C VAL A 170 5.71 21.42 -6.93
N PHE A 171 6.00 21.99 -8.09
CA PHE A 171 7.34 22.00 -8.68
C PHE A 171 8.05 23.30 -8.30
N ASP A 172 9.16 23.19 -7.58
CA ASP A 172 10.00 24.33 -7.20
C ASP A 172 10.60 25.01 -8.45
N SER A 173 10.78 26.33 -8.35
CA SER A 173 11.39 27.17 -9.38
C SER A 173 12.79 26.74 -9.84
N SER A 174 13.57 26.07 -8.97
CA SER A 174 14.88 25.48 -9.26
C SER A 174 14.86 24.46 -10.41
N LEU A 175 13.69 23.90 -10.73
CA LEU A 175 13.48 22.93 -11.80
C LEU A 175 13.34 23.59 -13.18
N ASN A 176 13.16 24.91 -13.22
CA ASN A 176 12.94 25.70 -14.44
C ASN A 176 11.83 25.11 -15.33
N LEU A 177 10.73 24.67 -14.69
CA LEU A 177 9.51 24.20 -15.32
C LEU A 177 8.48 25.34 -15.33
N ASN A 178 7.64 25.39 -16.35
CA ASN A 178 6.45 26.24 -16.40
C ASN A 178 5.20 25.41 -16.75
N SER A 179 4.03 26.05 -16.80
CA SER A 179 2.76 25.37 -17.06
C SER A 179 2.73 24.57 -18.36
N ASN A 180 3.45 25.00 -19.40
CA ASN A 180 3.51 24.28 -20.68
C ASN A 180 4.40 23.04 -20.63
N ASN A 181 5.18 22.88 -19.55
CA ASN A 181 5.98 21.69 -19.31
C ASN A 181 5.25 20.65 -18.47
N LEU A 182 4.07 20.94 -17.95
CA LEU A 182 3.32 20.05 -17.06
C LEU A 182 2.08 19.55 -17.78
N THR A 183 1.96 18.24 -17.89
CA THR A 183 0.75 17.60 -18.42
C THR A 183 0.08 16.84 -17.27
N ALA A 184 -1.10 17.30 -16.87
CA ALA A 184 -1.89 16.65 -15.83
C ALA A 184 -2.70 15.48 -16.42
N MET A 185 -2.97 14.45 -15.61
CA MET A 185 -4.09 13.54 -15.85
C MET A 185 -5.41 14.34 -16.04
N SER A 186 -6.37 13.78 -16.77
CA SER A 186 -7.73 14.32 -16.90
C SER A 186 -8.31 14.76 -15.54
N GLY A 187 -8.86 15.98 -15.49
CA GLY A 187 -9.40 16.59 -14.27
C GLY A 187 -8.40 17.41 -13.45
N GLY A 188 -7.11 17.41 -13.81
CA GLY A 188 -6.11 18.26 -13.17
C GLY A 188 -6.09 19.68 -13.73
N LEU A 189 -5.93 20.68 -12.85
CA LEU A 189 -5.75 22.08 -13.18
C LEU A 189 -4.27 22.46 -13.05
N VAL A 190 -3.66 22.93 -14.13
CA VAL A 190 -2.28 23.44 -14.12
C VAL A 190 -2.28 24.95 -13.89
N TYR A 191 -1.62 25.41 -12.84
CA TYR A 191 -1.44 26.83 -12.52
C TYR A 191 0.02 27.12 -12.17
N GLY A 192 0.74 27.77 -13.10
CA GLY A 192 2.17 28.03 -12.94
C GLY A 192 2.97 26.74 -12.83
N THR A 193 3.62 26.52 -11.68
CA THR A 193 4.38 25.31 -11.35
C THR A 193 3.63 24.37 -10.41
N THR A 194 2.32 24.56 -10.27
CA THR A 194 1.46 23.70 -9.45
C THR A 194 0.42 23.01 -10.30
N VAL A 195 0.18 21.73 -10.05
CA VAL A 195 -0.94 20.99 -10.64
C VAL A 195 -1.86 20.54 -9.51
N MET A 196 -3.13 20.89 -9.59
CA MET A 196 -4.12 20.60 -8.55
C MET A 196 -5.17 19.63 -9.07
N PHE A 197 -5.59 18.71 -8.22
CA PHE A 197 -6.71 17.81 -8.46
C PHE A 197 -7.67 17.89 -7.28
N TYR A 198 -8.96 18.02 -7.57
CA TYR A 198 -9.99 18.11 -6.55
C TYR A 198 -11.12 17.12 -6.83
N LYS A 199 -11.56 16.44 -5.78
CA LYS A 199 -12.73 15.56 -5.79
C LYS A 199 -13.58 15.92 -4.57
N SER A 200 -14.81 16.36 -4.79
CA SER A 200 -15.71 16.75 -3.70
C SER A 200 -16.10 15.58 -2.81
N PHE A 201 -16.16 14.38 -3.39
CA PHE A 201 -16.53 13.15 -2.70
C PHE A 201 -15.80 11.94 -3.30
N SER A 202 -15.26 11.07 -2.44
CA SER A 202 -14.75 9.75 -2.82
C SER A 202 -15.41 8.71 -1.91
N SER A 203 -16.00 7.68 -2.51
CA SER A 203 -16.62 6.59 -1.75
C SER A 203 -15.56 5.70 -1.10
N SER A 204 -15.96 4.99 -0.04
CA SER A 204 -15.17 3.95 0.60
C SER A 204 -14.57 2.98 -0.43
N ASN A 205 -13.28 2.68 -0.24
CA ASN A 205 -12.44 1.83 -1.08
C ASN A 205 -12.25 2.28 -2.54
N ASP A 206 -12.69 3.48 -2.91
CA ASP A 206 -12.41 4.05 -4.22
C ASP A 206 -10.95 4.51 -4.31
N GLU A 207 -10.34 4.29 -5.47
CA GLU A 207 -8.94 4.63 -5.73
C GLU A 207 -8.84 5.96 -6.44
N PHE A 208 -7.98 6.84 -5.92
CA PHE A 208 -7.66 8.11 -6.54
C PHE A 208 -6.15 8.21 -6.77
N ILE A 209 -5.75 8.16 -8.03
CA ILE A 209 -4.36 8.01 -8.46
C ILE A 209 -3.98 9.13 -9.44
N PRO A 210 -3.92 10.40 -8.99
CA PRO A 210 -3.53 11.49 -9.88
C PRO A 210 -2.05 11.38 -10.24
N TYR A 211 -1.72 11.77 -11.47
CA TYR A 211 -0.34 11.87 -11.92
C TYR A 211 -0.10 13.12 -12.76
N VAL A 212 1.16 13.54 -12.78
CA VAL A 212 1.66 14.64 -13.62
C VAL A 212 2.84 14.17 -14.42
N THR A 213 2.81 14.42 -15.72
CA THR A 213 3.90 14.15 -16.65
C THR A 213 4.69 15.45 -16.91
N PHE A 214 6.01 15.36 -16.94
CA PHE A 214 6.90 16.47 -17.24
C PHE A 214 8.16 16.02 -18.02
N PRO A 215 8.80 16.90 -18.81
CA PRO A 215 9.97 16.56 -19.62
C PRO A 215 11.12 15.96 -18.83
N ILE A 216 11.86 15.04 -19.45
CA ILE A 216 13.16 14.60 -18.93
C ILE A 216 14.14 15.77 -18.97
N ARG A 217 14.79 16.04 -17.83
CA ARG A 217 15.90 16.98 -17.71
C ARG A 217 17.05 16.31 -16.98
N SER A 218 18.29 16.73 -17.28
CA SER A 218 19.52 16.20 -16.67
C SER A 218 19.60 16.35 -15.15
N GLN A 219 18.70 17.14 -14.57
CA GLN A 219 18.56 17.41 -13.14
C GLN A 219 17.75 16.35 -12.38
N PHE A 220 17.11 15.40 -13.09
CA PHE A 220 16.27 14.37 -12.49
C PHE A 220 16.82 12.96 -12.69
N SER A 221 17.01 12.27 -11.56
CA SER A 221 17.08 10.82 -11.53
C SER A 221 15.65 10.29 -11.45
N SER A 222 15.18 9.58 -12.46
CA SER A 222 13.95 8.79 -12.38
C SER A 222 14.26 7.46 -11.72
N CYS A 223 13.38 6.97 -10.85
CA CYS A 223 13.42 5.57 -10.47
C CYS A 223 13.06 4.78 -11.73
N ALA A 224 13.92 3.82 -12.13
CA ALA A 224 13.56 2.92 -13.20
C ALA A 224 12.29 2.18 -12.77
N ALA A 225 11.31 2.05 -13.67
CA ALA A 225 10.22 1.09 -13.44
C ALA A 225 10.85 -0.26 -13.07
N PRO A 226 10.23 -1.09 -12.21
CA PRO A 226 10.81 -2.37 -11.82
C PRO A 226 10.84 -3.33 -13.03
N THR A 227 11.86 -3.20 -13.86
CA THR A 227 12.25 -4.16 -14.90
C THR A 227 12.91 -5.39 -14.27
N THR A 228 13.12 -5.37 -12.95
CA THR A 228 13.73 -6.45 -12.18
C THR A 228 12.88 -7.70 -12.16
N LEU A 229 11.53 -7.62 -12.13
CA LEU A 229 10.74 -8.85 -12.05
C LEU A 229 10.77 -9.64 -13.37
N VAL A 230 10.60 -8.97 -14.51
CA VAL A 230 10.63 -9.64 -15.83
C VAL A 230 12.05 -10.11 -16.15
N ALA A 231 13.08 -9.31 -15.88
CA ALA A 231 14.47 -9.73 -16.07
C ALA A 231 14.86 -10.88 -15.14
N LEU A 232 14.44 -10.86 -13.86
CA LEU A 232 14.67 -11.95 -12.92
C LEU A 232 13.93 -13.23 -13.33
N ILE A 233 12.68 -13.12 -13.78
CA ILE A 233 11.92 -14.26 -14.32
C ILE A 233 12.64 -14.85 -15.54
N LEU A 234 13.11 -14.01 -16.47
CA LEU A 234 13.85 -14.48 -17.65
C LEU A 234 15.17 -15.16 -17.26
N VAL A 235 15.90 -14.63 -16.26
CA VAL A 235 17.13 -15.24 -15.73
C VAL A 235 16.81 -16.59 -15.07
N ILE A 236 15.77 -16.68 -14.25
CA ILE A 236 15.35 -17.94 -13.61
C ILE A 236 14.97 -18.98 -14.66
N VAL A 237 14.16 -18.60 -15.67
CA VAL A 237 13.78 -19.50 -16.77
C VAL A 237 15.01 -19.99 -17.53
N ALA A 238 15.95 -19.11 -17.84
CA ALA A 238 17.20 -19.47 -18.51
C ALA A 238 18.05 -20.44 -17.67
N CYS A 239 18.16 -20.21 -16.36
CA CYS A 239 18.87 -21.10 -15.44
C CYS A 239 18.22 -22.49 -15.36
N VAL A 240 16.89 -22.56 -15.26
CA VAL A 240 16.16 -23.85 -15.22
C VAL A 240 16.36 -24.62 -16.53
N LEU A 241 16.25 -23.95 -17.68
CA LEU A 241 16.49 -24.58 -18.99
C LEU A 241 17.93 -25.10 -19.13
N ALA A 242 18.92 -24.34 -18.63
CA ALA A 242 20.33 -24.78 -18.62
C ALA A 242 20.56 -26.02 -17.75
N VAL A 243 19.93 -26.08 -16.56
CA VAL A 243 20.03 -27.25 -15.68
C VAL A 243 19.37 -28.48 -16.31
N VAL A 244 18.17 -28.33 -16.86
CA VAL A 244 17.43 -29.43 -17.52
C VAL A 244 18.19 -29.96 -18.74
N THR A 245 18.67 -29.07 -19.61
CA THR A 245 19.45 -29.48 -20.79
C THR A 245 20.75 -30.20 -20.40
N THR A 246 21.46 -29.72 -19.38
CA THR A 246 22.68 -30.37 -18.87
C THR A 246 22.37 -31.76 -18.30
N ALA A 247 21.29 -31.90 -17.52
CA ALA A 247 20.86 -33.17 -16.95
C ALA A 247 20.46 -34.19 -18.05
N VAL A 248 19.77 -33.74 -19.10
CA VAL A 248 19.42 -34.59 -20.25
C VAL A 248 20.69 -35.04 -20.99
N ILE A 249 21.63 -34.13 -21.25
CA ILE A 249 22.90 -34.46 -21.92
C ILE A 249 23.69 -35.50 -21.11
N ILE A 250 23.79 -35.34 -19.79
CA ILE A 250 24.47 -36.29 -18.90
C ILE A 250 23.79 -37.67 -18.94
N ASN A 251 22.45 -37.71 -18.85
CA ASN A 251 21.71 -38.97 -18.92
C ASN A 251 21.91 -39.68 -20.26
N VAL A 252 21.85 -38.95 -21.38
CA VAL A 252 22.10 -39.51 -22.72
C VAL A 252 23.53 -40.02 -22.83
N ALA A 253 24.52 -39.29 -22.31
CA ALA A 253 25.91 -39.72 -22.28
C ALA A 253 26.09 -41.01 -21.45
N TYR A 254 25.46 -41.08 -20.28
CA TYR A 254 25.50 -42.25 -19.40
C TYR A 254 24.89 -43.49 -20.07
N ILE A 255 23.72 -43.35 -20.71
CA ILE A 255 23.08 -44.43 -21.46
C ILE A 255 23.98 -44.92 -22.59
N LYS A 256 24.61 -44.01 -23.36
CA LYS A 256 25.55 -44.39 -24.43
C LYS A 256 26.76 -45.16 -23.90
N ILE A 257 27.32 -44.75 -22.77
CA ILE A 257 28.45 -45.45 -22.12
C ILE A 257 28.00 -46.84 -21.66
N PHE A 258 26.85 -46.94 -21.00
CA PHE A 258 26.31 -48.21 -20.50
C PHE A 258 26.05 -49.21 -21.63
N LEU A 259 25.43 -48.78 -22.73
CA LEU A 259 25.20 -49.62 -23.92
C LEU A 259 26.53 -50.12 -24.51
N LYS A 260 27.54 -49.25 -24.62
CA LYS A 260 28.87 -49.61 -25.14
C LYS A 260 29.63 -50.60 -24.25
N VAL A 261 29.46 -50.52 -22.93
CA VAL A 261 30.04 -51.49 -21.98
C VAL A 261 29.31 -52.84 -22.07
N GLY A 262 27.98 -52.82 -22.20
CA GLY A 262 27.16 -54.02 -22.38
C GLY A 262 27.52 -54.82 -23.64
N GLU A 263 27.73 -54.13 -24.77
CA GLU A 263 28.15 -54.74 -26.03
C GLU A 263 29.49 -55.46 -25.90
N LYS A 264 30.50 -54.80 -25.31
CA LYS A 264 31.81 -55.41 -25.04
C LYS A 264 31.75 -56.60 -24.08
N ALA A 265 30.88 -56.56 -23.08
CA ALA A 265 30.69 -57.67 -22.15
C ALA A 265 30.01 -58.88 -22.81
N SER A 266 29.19 -58.65 -23.85
CA SER A 266 28.62 -59.72 -24.68
C SER A 266 29.68 -60.38 -25.57
N GLU A 267 30.54 -59.57 -26.22
CA GLU A 267 31.65 -60.08 -27.04
C GLU A 267 32.63 -60.94 -26.21
N GLY A 268 32.95 -60.50 -24.99
CA GLY A 268 33.83 -61.25 -24.09
C GLY A 268 33.27 -62.59 -23.62
N ARG A 269 31.94 -62.72 -23.49
CA ARG A 269 31.29 -64.01 -23.13
C ARG A 269 31.38 -65.03 -24.25
N ASN A 270 31.19 -64.63 -25.50
CA ASN A 270 31.28 -65.51 -26.65
C ASN A 270 32.70 -66.07 -26.86
N LEU A 271 33.73 -65.36 -26.39
CA LEU A 271 35.13 -65.83 -26.45
C LEU A 271 35.49 -66.85 -25.36
N LEU A 272 34.68 -66.99 -24.31
CA LEU A 272 34.91 -67.96 -23.23
C LEU A 272 34.15 -69.29 -23.44
N GLU A 273 33.21 -69.32 -24.38
CA GLU A 273 32.44 -70.52 -24.74
C GLU A 273 33.03 -71.31 -25.93
N HIS A 274 34.16 -70.85 -26.47
CA HIS A 274 34.95 -71.50 -27.52
C HIS A 274 36.33 -71.91 -27.00
#